data_AF-A0A2A2GTQ3-F1
#
_entry.id   AF-A0A2A2GTQ3-F1
#
_cell.length_a   1.000
_cell.length_b   1.000
_cell.length_c   1.000
_cell.angle_alpha   90.00
_cell.angle_beta   90.00
_cell.angle_gamma   90.00
#
_symmetry.space_group_name_H-M   'P 1'
#
loop_
_entity.id
_entity.type
_entity.pdbx_description
1 polymer ?
#
loop_
_entity_poly.entity_id
_entity_poly.type
_entity_poly.pdbx_seq_one_letter_code
_entity_poly.pdbx_strand_id
1 'polypeptide(L)'
;MRKILYIGFVSVWVLYFGACSQKELEYNKPAIYWYENILKEINFGNLEGADSNFSSLQSEHINSPLVPEAMLILAQAHMDREEYLLATFYIDEYEKRYSTIGDQDYLGYLKILANYYGFKNYAKDQEFMYRSISEIETYLETFPNSRYAPFVEYVFIKFKLGENDLNTAIANVYKRKGKEQAQEDYLSRNQDIIEGLEIKSSYIPWYVRIFNW
;
A
#
# COMPACT_ATOMS: atom_id res chain seq x y z
N MET A 1 50.20 -14.55 -21.49
CA MET A 1 48.77 -14.16 -21.63
C MET A 1 47.80 -15.21 -21.06
N ARG A 2 47.87 -16.49 -21.47
CA ARG A 2 46.99 -17.56 -20.92
C ARG A 2 46.97 -17.66 -19.38
N LYS A 3 48.13 -17.63 -18.71
CA LYS A 3 48.23 -17.70 -17.23
C LYS A 3 47.62 -16.49 -16.50
N ILE A 4 47.69 -15.30 -17.09
CA ILE A 4 47.09 -14.07 -16.52
C ILE A 4 45.57 -14.12 -16.65
N LEU A 5 45.05 -14.70 -17.74
CA LEU A 5 43.63 -14.96 -17.93
C LEU A 5 43.08 -15.98 -16.90
N TYR A 6 43.84 -17.05 -16.59
CA TYR A 6 43.47 -18.02 -15.56
C TYR A 6 43.46 -17.42 -14.15
N ILE A 7 44.42 -16.55 -13.81
CA ILE A 7 44.46 -15.87 -12.51
C ILE A 7 43.29 -14.88 -12.38
N GLY A 8 42.96 -14.16 -13.45
CA GLY A 8 41.76 -13.31 -13.50
C GLY A 8 40.48 -14.11 -13.30
N PHE A 9 40.35 -15.27 -13.98
CA PHE A 9 39.17 -16.13 -13.85
C PHE A 9 39.03 -16.72 -12.44
N VAL A 10 40.12 -17.16 -11.80
CA VAL A 10 40.10 -17.66 -10.41
C VAL A 10 39.73 -16.55 -9.41
N SER A 11 40.20 -15.32 -9.62
CA SER A 11 39.85 -14.18 -8.74
C SER A 11 38.36 -13.82 -8.77
N VAL A 12 37.73 -13.94 -9.94
CA VAL A 12 36.29 -13.73 -10.10
C VAL A 12 35.50 -14.83 -9.39
N TRP A 13 35.95 -16.09 -9.49
CA TRP A 13 35.32 -17.20 -8.76
C TRP A 13 35.41 -17.05 -7.24
N VAL A 14 36.53 -16.58 -6.68
CA VAL A 14 36.64 -16.36 -5.22
C VAL A 14 35.70 -15.26 -4.71
N LEU A 15 35.44 -14.22 -5.52
CA LEU A 15 34.49 -13.16 -5.16
C LEU A 15 33.02 -13.63 -5.20
N TYR A 16 32.67 -14.60 -6.06
CA TYR A 16 31.32 -15.16 -6.10
C TYR A 16 31.00 -16.09 -4.92
N PHE A 17 31.99 -16.74 -4.30
CA PHE A 17 31.77 -17.67 -3.17
C PHE A 17 31.92 -17.04 -1.78
N GLY A 18 32.40 -15.79 -1.68
CA GLY A 18 32.53 -15.08 -0.39
C GLY A 18 31.26 -14.39 0.12
N ALA A 19 30.18 -14.36 -0.68
CA ALA A 19 28.99 -13.56 -0.38
C ALA A 19 27.90 -14.29 0.44
N CYS A 20 28.12 -15.55 0.83
CA CYS A 20 27.15 -16.29 1.64
C CYS A 20 27.57 -16.28 3.12
N SER A 21 27.32 -15.15 3.80
CA SER A 21 27.36 -15.11 5.26
C SER A 21 26.10 -15.77 5.80
N GLN A 22 26.19 -17.00 6.32
CA GLN A 22 25.09 -17.60 7.08
C GLN A 22 24.84 -16.73 8.32
N LYS A 23 23.68 -16.07 8.39
CA LYS A 23 23.20 -15.42 9.62
C LYS A 23 22.90 -16.54 10.61
N GLU A 24 23.54 -16.56 11.77
CA GLU A 24 23.21 -17.53 12.82
C GLU A 24 21.73 -17.38 13.18
N LEU A 25 21.01 -18.49 13.19
CA LEU A 25 19.60 -18.50 13.56
C LEU A 25 19.52 -18.38 15.09
N GLU A 26 19.08 -17.20 15.53
CA GLU A 26 18.86 -16.93 16.94
C GLU A 26 17.47 -17.39 17.37
N TYR A 27 17.36 -17.98 18.55
CA TYR A 27 16.10 -18.49 19.12
C TYR A 27 16.05 -18.26 20.62
N ASN A 28 14.85 -18.36 21.18
CA ASN A 28 14.57 -18.36 22.63
C ASN A 28 15.11 -17.09 23.32
N LYS A 29 14.85 -15.94 22.70
CA LYS A 29 15.23 -14.63 23.22
C LYS A 29 14.02 -14.00 23.90
N PRO A 30 14.20 -13.11 24.90
CA PRO A 30 13.06 -12.45 25.53
C PRO A 30 12.31 -11.56 24.52
N ALA A 31 11.01 -11.36 24.71
CA ALA A 31 10.18 -10.54 23.81
C ALA A 31 10.79 -9.15 23.50
N ILE A 32 11.37 -8.49 24.50
CA ILE A 32 12.00 -7.18 24.34
C ILE A 32 13.18 -7.21 23.36
N TYR A 33 13.95 -8.30 23.32
CA TYR A 33 15.07 -8.45 22.40
C TYR A 33 14.60 -8.44 20.94
N TRP A 34 13.54 -9.19 20.64
CA TRP A 34 12.96 -9.21 19.31
C TRP A 34 12.40 -7.84 18.94
N TYR A 35 11.66 -7.21 19.86
CA TYR A 35 11.11 -5.86 19.66
C TYR A 35 12.19 -4.81 19.38
N GLU A 36 13.26 -4.77 20.16
CA GLU A 36 14.39 -3.86 19.94
C GLU A 36 15.06 -4.08 18.57
N ASN A 37 15.18 -5.34 18.14
CA ASN A 37 15.72 -5.66 16.82
C ASN A 37 14.78 -5.27 15.68
N ILE A 38 13.45 -5.37 15.85
CA ILE A 38 12.48 -4.83 14.89
C ILE A 38 12.76 -3.34 14.67
N LEU A 39 12.82 -2.56 15.76
CA LEU A 39 13.09 -1.11 15.69
C LEU A 39 14.45 -0.80 15.05
N LYS A 40 15.48 -1.58 15.40
CA LYS A 40 16.82 -1.44 14.83
C LYS A 40 16.84 -1.69 13.33
N GLU A 41 16.20 -2.76 12.86
CA GLU A 41 16.13 -3.09 11.43
C GLU A 41 15.30 -2.06 10.65
N ILE A 42 14.19 -1.56 11.21
CA ILE A 42 13.43 -0.44 10.63
C ILE A 42 14.31 0.81 10.50
N ASN A 43 15.08 1.17 11.53
CA ASN A 43 15.99 2.31 11.50
C ASN A 43 17.10 2.16 10.45
N PHE A 44 17.56 0.93 10.19
CA PHE A 44 18.48 0.64 9.08
C PHE A 44 17.79 0.51 7.73
N GLY A 45 16.46 0.53 7.71
CA GLY A 45 15.69 0.43 6.49
C GLY A 45 15.55 -0.98 5.94
N ASN A 46 15.80 -1.99 6.76
CA ASN A 46 15.71 -3.40 6.42
C ASN A 46 14.36 -3.96 6.93
N LEU A 47 13.28 -3.71 6.18
CA LEU A 47 11.95 -4.17 6.59
C LEU A 47 11.82 -5.69 6.59
N GLU A 48 12.45 -6.39 5.64
CA GLU A 48 12.47 -7.87 5.64
C GLU A 48 13.10 -8.43 6.94
N GLY A 49 14.17 -7.79 7.41
CA GLY A 49 14.78 -8.12 8.72
C GLY A 49 13.85 -7.82 9.89
N ALA A 50 13.10 -6.71 9.83
CA ALA A 50 12.12 -6.35 10.84
C ALA A 50 10.96 -7.37 10.88
N ASP A 51 10.43 -7.79 9.73
CA ASP A 51 9.36 -8.79 9.60
C ASP A 51 9.80 -10.16 10.09
N SER A 52 11.06 -10.53 9.82
CA SER A 52 11.67 -11.75 10.34
C SER A 52 11.74 -11.72 11.87
N ASN A 53 12.20 -10.61 12.47
CA ASN A 53 12.24 -10.47 13.93
C ASN A 53 10.82 -10.45 14.55
N PHE A 54 9.84 -9.87 13.85
CA PHE A 54 8.45 -9.90 14.28
C PHE A 54 7.84 -11.30 14.25
N SER A 55 8.18 -12.09 13.23
CA SER A 55 7.80 -13.50 13.17
C SER A 55 8.33 -14.28 14.36
N SER A 56 9.58 -14.03 14.78
CA SER A 56 10.15 -14.60 16.01
C SER A 56 9.43 -14.09 17.27
N LEU A 57 9.17 -12.79 17.38
CA LEU A 57 8.41 -12.21 18.49
C LEU A 57 7.03 -12.86 18.64
N GLN A 58 6.28 -12.99 17.55
CA GLN A 58 4.92 -13.52 17.56
C GLN A 58 4.90 -15.03 17.85
N SER A 59 5.85 -15.79 17.30
CA SER A 59 5.90 -17.25 17.50
C SER A 59 6.36 -17.64 18.90
N GLU A 60 7.34 -16.93 19.47
CA GLU A 60 7.87 -17.23 20.81
C GLU A 60 7.05 -16.56 21.93
N HIS A 61 6.44 -15.39 21.67
CA HIS A 61 5.81 -14.54 22.70
C HIS A 61 4.45 -13.98 22.26
N ILE A 62 3.55 -14.83 21.75
CA ILE A 62 2.24 -14.42 21.21
C ILE A 62 1.39 -13.55 22.15
N ASN A 63 1.52 -13.73 23.47
CA ASN A 63 0.78 -12.98 24.49
C ASN A 63 1.51 -11.73 25.00
N SER A 64 2.66 -11.40 24.43
CA SER A 64 3.41 -10.21 24.82
C SER A 64 2.64 -8.94 24.41
N PRO A 65 2.58 -7.92 25.28
CA PRO A 65 1.98 -6.62 24.93
C PRO A 65 2.76 -5.90 23.82
N LEU A 66 4.00 -6.34 23.51
CA LEU A 66 4.82 -5.78 22.44
C LEU A 66 4.39 -6.24 21.04
N VAL A 67 3.61 -7.31 20.93
CA VAL A 67 3.12 -7.81 19.62
C VAL A 67 2.20 -6.80 18.93
N PRO A 68 1.10 -6.31 19.56
CA PRO A 68 0.23 -5.33 18.93
C PRO A 68 0.97 -4.02 18.59
N GLU A 69 1.86 -3.57 19.46
CA GLU A 69 2.64 -2.35 19.25
C GLU A 69 3.60 -2.50 18.05
N ALA A 70 4.38 -3.58 18.01
CA ALA A 70 5.28 -3.85 16.88
C ALA A 70 4.52 -3.97 15.55
N MET A 71 3.30 -4.51 15.57
CA MET A 71 2.46 -4.62 14.38
C MET A 71 2.08 -3.27 13.79
N LEU A 72 1.67 -2.31 14.62
CA LEU A 72 1.38 -0.94 14.16
C LEU A 72 2.63 -0.19 13.71
N ILE A 73 3.76 -0.43 14.37
CA ILE A 73 5.05 0.16 13.97
C ILE A 73 5.46 -0.37 12.59
N LEU A 74 5.31 -1.68 12.33
CA LEU A 74 5.58 -2.27 11.02
C LEU A 74 4.61 -1.73 9.96
N ALA A 75 3.32 -1.64 10.27
CA ALA A 75 2.35 -1.03 9.37
C ALA A 75 2.81 0.36 8.90
N GLN A 76 3.23 1.23 9.83
CA GLN A 76 3.73 2.56 9.50
C GLN A 76 5.07 2.50 8.74
N ALA A 77 5.98 1.61 9.11
CA ALA A 77 7.26 1.46 8.43
C ALA A 77 7.09 1.04 6.96
N HIS A 78 6.15 0.12 6.68
CA HIS A 78 5.77 -0.25 5.31
C HIS A 78 5.06 0.90 4.58
N MET A 79 4.20 1.67 5.25
CA MET A 79 3.61 2.89 4.67
C MET A 79 4.71 3.86 4.20
N ASP A 80 5.70 4.11 5.04
CA ASP A 80 6.82 5.02 4.77
C ASP A 80 7.72 4.52 3.62
N ARG A 81 7.70 3.22 3.34
CA ARG A 81 8.42 2.58 2.23
C ARG A 81 7.57 2.34 0.98
N GLU A 82 6.37 2.90 0.94
CA GLU A 82 5.40 2.72 -0.16
C GLU A 82 4.97 1.26 -0.38
N GLU A 83 5.15 0.40 0.63
CA GLU A 83 4.77 -1.02 0.64
C GLU A 83 3.33 -1.16 1.17
N TYR A 84 2.40 -0.45 0.54
CA TYR A 84 1.03 -0.27 1.05
C TYR A 84 0.25 -1.56 1.25
N LEU A 85 0.53 -2.61 0.46
CA LEU A 85 -0.12 -3.91 0.65
C LEU A 85 0.31 -4.58 1.96
N LEU A 86 1.60 -4.50 2.31
CA LEU A 86 2.12 -5.03 3.58
C LEU A 86 1.67 -4.16 4.75
N ALA A 87 1.63 -2.84 4.57
CA ALA A 87 1.04 -1.94 5.56
C ALA A 87 -0.41 -2.32 5.89
N THR A 88 -1.27 -2.44 4.86
CA THR A 88 -2.67 -2.85 5.04
C THR A 88 -2.78 -4.23 5.67
N PHE A 89 -1.92 -5.18 5.30
CA PHE A 89 -1.87 -6.50 5.95
C PHE A 89 -1.65 -6.38 7.46
N TYR A 90 -0.66 -5.61 7.91
CA TYR A 90 -0.40 -5.42 9.34
C TYR A 90 -1.55 -4.69 10.05
N ILE A 91 -2.18 -3.71 9.40
CA ILE A 91 -3.34 -3.01 9.97
C ILE A 91 -4.54 -3.97 10.12
N ASP A 92 -4.84 -4.77 9.11
CA ASP A 92 -5.92 -5.76 9.14
C ASP A 92 -5.70 -6.81 10.23
N GLU A 93 -4.45 -7.27 10.37
CA GLU A 93 -4.08 -8.24 11.39
C GLU A 93 -4.16 -7.67 12.80
N TYR A 94 -3.88 -6.37 12.97
CA TYR A 94 -4.07 -5.66 14.22
C TYR A 94 -5.57 -5.50 14.52
N GLU A 95 -6.33 -5.04 13.53
CA GLU A 95 -7.77 -4.82 13.62
C GLU A 95 -8.51 -6.07 14.09
N LYS A 96 -8.21 -7.23 13.48
CA LYS A 96 -8.83 -8.51 13.83
C LYS A 96 -8.54 -8.98 15.24
N ARG A 97 -7.38 -8.66 15.81
CA ARG A 97 -6.86 -9.31 17.03
C ARG A 97 -6.84 -8.41 18.25
N TYR A 98 -6.61 -7.13 18.07
CA TYR A 98 -6.25 -6.20 19.15
C TYR A 98 -7.08 -4.91 19.16
N SER A 99 -7.82 -4.61 18.10
CA SER A 99 -8.60 -3.38 18.03
C SER A 99 -9.65 -3.27 19.14
N THR A 100 -9.83 -2.03 19.59
CA THR A 100 -10.88 -1.63 20.51
C THR A 100 -11.77 -0.60 19.85
N ILE A 101 -12.97 -0.37 20.38
CA ILE A 101 -13.91 0.63 19.81
C ILE A 101 -13.24 2.03 19.66
N GLY A 102 -12.30 2.36 20.53
CA GLY A 102 -11.62 3.66 20.53
C GLY A 102 -10.53 3.84 19.45
N ASP A 103 -10.08 2.77 18.77
CA ASP A 103 -9.04 2.87 17.73
C ASP A 103 -9.53 2.54 16.32
N GLN A 104 -10.77 2.05 16.17
CA GLN A 104 -11.34 1.63 14.88
C GLN A 104 -11.37 2.77 13.85
N ASP A 105 -11.67 3.99 14.28
CA ASP A 105 -11.68 5.16 13.39
C ASP A 105 -10.27 5.52 12.89
N TYR A 106 -9.25 5.31 13.71
CA TYR A 106 -7.85 5.50 13.31
C TYR A 106 -7.38 4.40 12.36
N LEU A 107 -7.67 3.13 12.66
CA LEU A 107 -7.29 2.00 11.81
C LEU A 107 -7.95 2.09 10.43
N GLY A 108 -9.25 2.43 10.40
CA GLY A 108 -9.98 2.65 9.15
C GLY A 108 -9.37 3.79 8.33
N TYR A 109 -8.99 4.89 9.00
CA TYR A 109 -8.28 5.99 8.35
C TYR A 109 -6.94 5.54 7.75
N LEU A 110 -6.12 4.79 8.50
CA LEU A 110 -4.83 4.28 8.01
C LEU A 110 -5.00 3.37 6.78
N LYS A 111 -6.00 2.49 6.77
CA LYS A 111 -6.30 1.61 5.62
C LYS A 111 -6.69 2.41 4.39
N ILE A 112 -7.59 3.40 4.55
CA ILE A 112 -7.99 4.31 3.47
C ILE A 112 -6.76 5.07 2.95
N LEU A 113 -5.89 5.53 3.83
CA LEU A 113 -4.68 6.25 3.46
C LEU A 113 -3.68 5.35 2.70
N ALA A 114 -3.52 4.09 3.11
CA ALA A 114 -2.71 3.10 2.41
C ALA A 114 -3.24 2.86 0.98
N ASN A 115 -4.56 2.68 0.84
CA ASN A 115 -5.22 2.54 -0.46
C ASN A 115 -5.03 3.80 -1.33
N TYR A 116 -5.16 4.98 -0.73
CA TYR A 116 -4.97 6.25 -1.43
C TYR A 116 -3.56 6.42 -2.00
N TYR A 117 -2.53 6.10 -1.22
CA TYR A 117 -1.16 6.21 -1.72
C TYR A 117 -0.80 5.07 -2.69
N GLY A 118 -1.35 3.87 -2.48
CA GLY A 118 -1.25 2.74 -3.41
C GLY A 118 -1.97 2.99 -4.74
N PHE A 119 -2.92 3.93 -4.79
CA PHE A 119 -3.75 4.25 -5.95
C PHE A 119 -2.97 4.42 -7.26
N LYS A 120 -1.78 5.03 -7.22
CA LYS A 120 -0.94 5.24 -8.42
C LYS A 120 -0.68 3.94 -9.19
N ASN A 121 -0.57 2.81 -8.49
CA ASN A 121 -0.29 1.50 -9.09
C ASN A 121 -1.55 0.82 -9.62
N TYR A 122 -2.73 1.25 -9.16
CA TYR A 122 -4.04 0.61 -9.43
C TYR A 122 -5.07 1.55 -10.05
N ALA A 123 -4.69 2.75 -10.48
CA ALA A 123 -5.63 3.78 -10.96
C ALA A 123 -6.49 3.35 -12.18
N LYS A 124 -6.09 2.28 -12.88
CA LYS A 124 -6.84 1.70 -14.01
C LYS A 124 -7.67 0.47 -13.62
N ASP A 125 -7.52 0.00 -12.39
CA ASP A 125 -8.28 -1.11 -11.83
C ASP A 125 -9.61 -0.56 -11.31
N GLN A 126 -10.66 -0.88 -12.06
CA GLN A 126 -12.03 -0.44 -11.77
C GLN A 126 -12.56 -1.09 -10.48
N GLU A 127 -12.18 -2.33 -10.18
CA GLU A 127 -12.60 -3.01 -8.96
C GLU A 127 -11.95 -2.37 -7.73
N PHE A 128 -10.65 -2.09 -7.80
CA PHE A 128 -9.94 -1.37 -6.75
C PHE A 128 -10.57 -0.01 -6.46
N MET A 129 -10.93 0.75 -7.52
CA MET A 129 -11.58 2.05 -7.39
C MET A 129 -12.91 1.94 -6.64
N TYR A 130 -13.82 1.07 -7.12
CA TYR A 130 -15.15 0.94 -6.53
C TYR A 130 -15.12 0.41 -5.10
N ARG A 131 -14.22 -0.56 -4.82
CA ARG A 131 -14.04 -1.05 -3.47
C ARG A 131 -13.53 0.05 -2.54
N SER A 132 -12.53 0.83 -2.97
CA SER A 132 -11.99 1.93 -2.16
C SER A 132 -13.04 3.00 -1.88
N ILE A 133 -13.85 3.38 -2.87
CA ILE A 133 -14.97 4.32 -2.71
C ILE A 133 -15.96 3.79 -1.67
N SER A 134 -16.38 2.54 -1.79
CA SER A 134 -17.33 1.92 -0.86
C SER A 134 -16.76 1.81 0.58
N GLU A 135 -15.49 1.50 0.73
CA GLU A 135 -14.80 1.48 2.04
C GLU A 135 -14.77 2.89 2.67
N ILE A 136 -14.50 3.92 1.86
CA ILE A 136 -14.48 5.31 2.30
C ILE A 136 -15.88 5.78 2.73
N GLU A 137 -16.92 5.48 1.95
CA GLU A 137 -18.31 5.80 2.30
C GLU A 137 -18.71 5.13 3.61
N THR A 138 -18.43 3.83 3.73
CA THR A 138 -18.69 3.07 4.97
C THR A 138 -17.99 3.70 6.17
N TYR A 139 -16.74 4.15 6.00
CA TYR A 139 -16.02 4.84 7.05
C TYR A 139 -16.69 6.15 7.47
N LEU A 140 -17.07 7.00 6.51
CA LEU A 140 -17.68 8.29 6.79
C LEU A 140 -19.07 8.15 7.42
N GLU A 141 -19.82 7.10 7.07
CA GLU A 141 -21.09 6.75 7.70
C GLU A 141 -20.92 6.21 9.12
N THR A 142 -19.90 5.38 9.33
CA THR A 142 -19.64 4.73 10.63
C THR A 142 -19.01 5.68 11.64
N PHE A 143 -18.11 6.56 11.18
CA PHE A 143 -17.32 7.47 12.02
C PHE A 143 -17.48 8.95 11.61
N PRO A 144 -18.70 9.49 11.55
CA PRO A 144 -18.97 10.84 11.03
C PRO A 144 -18.32 11.95 11.88
N ASN A 145 -18.04 11.67 13.15
CA ASN A 145 -17.42 12.62 14.08
C ASN A 145 -15.93 12.31 14.35
N SER A 146 -15.30 11.43 13.55
CA SER A 146 -13.87 11.15 13.72
C SER A 146 -13.04 12.39 13.45
N ARG A 147 -11.95 12.56 14.22
CA ARG A 147 -10.91 13.56 13.93
C ARG A 147 -10.26 13.38 12.55
N TYR A 148 -10.37 12.19 11.96
CA TYR A 148 -9.79 11.87 10.65
C TYR A 148 -10.77 12.06 9.49
N ALA A 149 -12.07 12.27 9.76
CA ALA A 149 -13.11 12.40 8.73
C ALA A 149 -12.78 13.45 7.66
N PRO A 150 -12.29 14.67 7.97
CA PRO A 150 -11.92 15.65 6.93
C PRO A 150 -10.83 15.16 5.97
N PHE A 151 -9.89 14.34 6.46
CA PHE A 151 -8.85 13.75 5.60
C PHE A 151 -9.43 12.64 4.73
N VAL A 152 -10.35 11.85 5.28
CA VAL A 152 -11.04 10.80 4.52
C VAL A 152 -11.96 11.40 3.45
N GLU A 153 -12.67 12.49 3.74
CA GLU A 153 -13.45 13.25 2.74
C GLU A 153 -12.57 13.79 1.62
N TYR A 154 -11.38 14.30 1.94
CA TYR A 154 -10.41 14.70 0.91
C TYR A 154 -10.03 13.53 0.00
N VAL A 155 -9.74 12.35 0.59
CA VAL A 155 -9.44 11.13 -0.16
C VAL A 155 -10.65 10.71 -1.00
N PHE A 156 -11.86 10.76 -0.44
CA PHE A 156 -13.11 10.44 -1.14
C PHE A 156 -13.25 11.27 -2.43
N ILE A 157 -13.09 12.58 -2.33
CA ILE A 157 -13.14 13.48 -3.50
C ILE A 157 -12.10 13.07 -4.54
N LYS A 158 -10.87 12.71 -4.14
CA LYS A 158 -9.84 12.25 -5.08
C LYS A 158 -10.24 10.96 -5.80
N PHE A 159 -10.81 9.99 -5.09
CA PHE A 159 -11.29 8.75 -5.69
C PHE A 159 -12.47 9.00 -6.65
N LYS A 160 -13.45 9.83 -6.27
CA LYS A 160 -14.58 10.20 -7.14
C LYS A 160 -14.13 10.92 -8.42
N LEU A 161 -13.14 11.82 -8.31
CA LEU A 161 -12.54 12.46 -9.49
C LEU A 161 -11.84 11.44 -10.39
N GLY A 162 -11.10 10.50 -9.80
CA GLY A 162 -10.46 9.41 -10.52
C GLY A 162 -11.47 8.48 -11.20
N GLU A 163 -12.60 8.20 -10.56
CA GLU A 163 -13.71 7.42 -11.12
C GLU A 163 -14.31 8.10 -12.36
N ASN A 164 -14.57 9.42 -12.29
CA ASN A 164 -15.05 10.18 -13.45
C ASN A 164 -14.06 10.14 -14.63
N ASP A 165 -12.76 10.31 -14.36
CA ASP A 165 -11.70 10.20 -15.36
C ASP A 165 -11.67 8.79 -15.99
N LEU A 166 -11.80 7.74 -15.16
CA LEU A 166 -11.83 6.33 -15.60
C LEU A 166 -13.05 6.03 -16.48
N ASN A 167 -14.25 6.42 -16.03
CA ASN A 167 -15.49 6.25 -16.78
C ASN A 167 -15.43 6.97 -18.14
N THR A 168 -14.87 8.18 -18.17
CA THR A 168 -14.65 8.94 -19.41
C THR A 168 -13.70 8.21 -20.36
N ALA A 169 -12.61 7.65 -19.83
CA ALA A 169 -11.68 6.85 -20.63
C ALA A 169 -12.35 5.58 -21.20
N ILE A 170 -13.17 4.89 -20.39
CA ILE A 170 -13.92 3.71 -20.83
C ILE A 170 -14.96 4.08 -21.91
N ALA A 171 -15.68 5.18 -21.72
CA ALA A 171 -16.65 5.69 -22.70
C ALA A 171 -15.99 5.98 -24.06
N ASN A 172 -14.78 6.55 -24.06
CA ASN A 172 -14.01 6.78 -25.30
C ASN A 172 -13.65 5.47 -26.03
N VAL A 173 -13.33 4.41 -25.29
CA VAL A 173 -13.11 3.07 -25.89
C VAL A 173 -14.39 2.55 -26.55
N TYR A 174 -15.56 2.73 -25.93
CA TYR A 174 -16.84 2.31 -26.51
C TYR A 174 -17.25 3.13 -27.72
N LYS A 175 -17.04 4.45 -27.67
CA LYS A 175 -17.26 5.37 -28.79
C LYS A 175 -16.53 4.89 -30.04
N ARG A 176 -15.27 4.47 -29.91
CA ARG A 176 -14.45 3.96 -31.03
C ARG A 176 -14.96 2.66 -31.62
N LYS A 177 -15.60 1.83 -30.80
CA LYS A 177 -16.22 0.57 -31.23
C LYS A 177 -17.61 0.79 -31.83
N GLY A 178 -18.08 2.03 -31.96
CA GLY A 178 -19.43 2.36 -32.41
C GLY A 178 -20.52 1.91 -31.43
N LYS A 179 -20.20 1.80 -30.14
CA LYS A 179 -21.12 1.33 -29.09
C LYS A 179 -21.68 2.51 -28.30
N GLU A 180 -22.56 3.29 -28.92
CA GLU A 180 -23.10 4.54 -28.36
C GLU A 180 -23.84 4.32 -27.02
N GLN A 181 -24.67 3.28 -26.90
CA GLN A 181 -25.36 2.97 -25.64
C GLN A 181 -24.41 2.74 -24.46
N ALA A 182 -23.30 2.02 -24.69
CA ALA A 182 -22.31 1.77 -23.66
C ALA A 182 -21.50 3.04 -23.32
N GLN A 183 -21.26 3.89 -24.32
CA GLN A 183 -20.63 5.19 -24.08
C GLN A 183 -21.51 6.07 -23.17
N GLU A 184 -22.80 6.18 -23.47
CA GLU A 184 -23.75 6.98 -22.69
C GLU A 184 -23.90 6.44 -21.26
N ASP A 185 -24.03 5.12 -21.10
CA ASP A 185 -24.08 4.46 -19.80
C ASP A 185 -22.89 4.86 -18.90
N TYR A 186 -21.64 4.75 -19.39
CA TYR A 186 -20.47 5.14 -18.61
C TYR A 186 -20.41 6.65 -18.31
N LEU A 187 -20.79 7.51 -19.26
CA LEU A 187 -20.81 8.96 -19.02
C LEU A 187 -21.90 9.36 -18.01
N SER A 188 -23.03 8.66 -18.01
CA SER A 188 -24.14 8.92 -17.07
C SER A 188 -23.80 8.61 -15.60
N ARG A 189 -22.75 7.80 -15.37
CA ARG A 189 -22.27 7.45 -14.03
C ARG A 189 -21.42 8.57 -13.40
N ASN A 190 -20.93 9.50 -14.22
CA ASN A 190 -20.12 10.60 -13.71
C ASN A 190 -20.98 11.53 -12.85
N GLN A 191 -20.43 11.91 -11.70
CA GLN A 191 -21.09 12.82 -10.77
C GLN A 191 -20.39 14.17 -10.79
N ASP A 192 -21.18 15.24 -10.75
CA ASP A 192 -20.65 16.58 -10.48
C ASP A 192 -20.33 16.68 -8.98
N ILE A 193 -19.07 16.43 -8.64
CA ILE A 193 -18.62 16.31 -7.24
C ILE A 193 -18.59 17.69 -6.56
N ILE A 194 -18.26 18.76 -7.30
CA ILE A 194 -18.28 20.13 -6.79
C ILE A 194 -18.79 21.08 -7.89
N GLU A 195 -19.96 21.66 -7.68
CA GLU A 195 -20.53 22.66 -8.58
C GLU A 195 -19.64 23.92 -8.63
N GLY A 196 -19.32 24.39 -9.83
CA GLY A 196 -18.60 25.65 -10.05
C GLY A 196 -17.08 25.59 -9.90
N LEU A 197 -16.48 24.40 -9.70
CA LEU A 197 -15.02 24.23 -9.76
C LEU A 197 -14.57 23.64 -11.09
N GLU A 198 -13.56 24.25 -11.69
CA GLU A 198 -12.87 23.68 -12.84
C GLU A 198 -11.96 22.52 -12.37
N ILE A 199 -12.41 21.30 -12.63
CA ILE A 199 -11.65 20.09 -12.32
C ILE A 199 -10.52 19.95 -13.34
N LYS A 200 -9.27 20.01 -12.86
CA LYS A 200 -8.11 19.68 -13.68
C LYS A 200 -7.99 18.15 -13.81
N SER A 201 -8.11 17.65 -15.05
CA SER A 201 -7.94 16.23 -15.34
C SER A 201 -6.53 15.72 -15.01
N SER A 202 -6.44 14.42 -14.72
CA SER A 202 -5.19 13.73 -14.41
C SER A 202 -4.13 13.87 -15.52
N TYR A 203 -2.87 14.04 -15.13
CA TYR A 203 -1.78 14.11 -16.11
C TYR A 203 -1.58 12.77 -16.82
N ILE A 204 -1.76 12.76 -18.14
CA ILE A 204 -1.44 11.62 -19.00
C ILE A 204 -0.09 11.88 -19.68
N PRO A 205 0.96 11.07 -19.41
CA PRO A 205 2.24 11.16 -20.11
C PRO A 205 2.06 11.02 -21.62
N TRP A 206 2.83 11.78 -22.40
CA TRP A 206 2.67 11.86 -23.86
C TRP A 206 2.72 10.49 -24.55
N TYR A 207 3.56 9.57 -24.07
CA TYR A 207 3.71 8.22 -24.62
C TYR A 207 2.55 7.28 -24.24
N VAL A 208 1.70 7.64 -23.28
CA VAL A 208 0.47 6.90 -22.94
C VAL A 208 -0.71 7.42 -23.76
N ARG A 209 -0.67 8.68 -24.20
CA ARG A 209 -1.76 9.28 -25.01
C ARG A 209 -1.99 8.57 -26.33
N ILE A 210 -0.96 7.94 -26.89
CA ILE A 210 -1.08 7.06 -28.07
C ILE A 210 -1.76 5.72 -27.75
N PHE A 211 -2.20 5.46 -26.52
CA PHE A 211 -2.97 4.28 -26.16
C PHE A 211 -4.27 4.66 -25.44
N ASN A 212 -4.28 5.81 -24.75
CA ASN A 212 -5.41 6.45 -24.07
C ASN A 212 -6.31 7.24 -25.02
N TRP A 213 -6.60 6.62 -26.15
CA TRP A 213 -7.33 7.24 -27.22
C TRP A 213 -8.75 6.68 -27.26
#